data_AF-A0A966FH23-F1
#
_entry.id   AF-A0A966FH23-F1
#
_cell.length_a   1.000
_cell.length_b   1.000
_cell.length_c   1.000
_cell.angle_alpha   90.00
_cell.angle_beta   90.00
_cell.angle_gamma   90.00
#
_symmetry.space_group_name_H-M   'P 1'
#
loop_
_entity.id
_entity.type
_entity.pdbx_description
1 polymer ?
#
loop_
_entity_poly.entity_id
_entity_poly.type
_entity_poly.pdbx_seq_one_letter_code
_entity_poly.pdbx_strand_id
1 'polypeptide(L)'
;MNISELFVKPIDRPINGVIKADQMDDASVWQELEEYVVTQQIKEYLDKFFDAYLAAQDRPHDPAITDRMGVWVSGFFGSGKSHFIKILSYLLENIEAHSPQGGATRRAAAFFDDQKIKDPMLLANIQRAVQGSADVMLFNIDAKANKSDPDAILQVFLRVFNDKLGLSGDAPHIANMERHLISKGAHDAFKAAFERANGS
;
A
#
# COMPACT_ATOMS: atom_id res chain seq x y z
N MET A 1 -2.62 -36.86 -23.16
CA MET A 1 -2.48 -35.99 -21.99
C MET A 1 -1.77 -34.74 -22.45
N ASN A 2 -2.47 -33.61 -22.51
CA ASN A 2 -1.84 -32.34 -22.87
C ASN A 2 -1.23 -31.74 -21.61
N ILE A 3 0.03 -31.30 -21.64
CA ILE A 3 0.73 -30.78 -20.45
C ILE A 3 -0.01 -29.56 -19.87
N SER A 4 -0.69 -28.78 -20.71
CA SER A 4 -1.51 -27.64 -20.30
C SER A 4 -2.63 -28.02 -19.32
N GLU A 5 -3.16 -29.23 -19.41
CA GLU A 5 -4.26 -29.73 -18.55
C GLU A 5 -3.80 -30.04 -17.12
N LEU A 6 -2.49 -30.07 -16.86
CA LEU A 6 -1.93 -30.30 -15.52
C LEU A 6 -1.93 -29.03 -14.65
N PHE A 7 -2.03 -27.85 -15.25
CA PHE A 7 -1.89 -26.58 -14.54
C PHE A 7 -3.25 -26.06 -14.09
N VAL A 8 -3.30 -25.51 -12.87
CA VAL A 8 -4.50 -24.88 -12.30
C VAL A 8 -4.91 -23.64 -13.09
N LYS A 9 -3.95 -22.93 -13.70
CA LYS A 9 -4.17 -21.70 -14.47
C LYS A 9 -3.58 -21.84 -15.88
N PRO A 10 -4.09 -21.07 -16.88
CA PRO A 10 -3.54 -21.06 -18.24
C PRO A 10 -2.05 -20.73 -18.25
N ILE A 11 -1.27 -21.50 -18.99
CA ILE A 11 0.20 -21.40 -19.03
C ILE A 11 0.71 -20.23 -19.87
N ASP A 12 -0.12 -19.71 -20.77
CA ASP A 12 0.15 -18.65 -21.73
C ASP A 12 -0.30 -17.26 -21.22
N ARG A 13 -0.82 -17.18 -20.00
CA ARG A 13 -1.22 -15.91 -19.39
C ARG A 13 -0.01 -14.99 -19.18
N PRO A 14 -0.17 -13.67 -19.35
CA PRO A 14 0.89 -12.72 -19.05
C PRO A 14 1.20 -12.72 -17.55
N ILE A 15 2.48 -12.70 -17.19
CA ILE A 15 2.94 -12.57 -15.79
C ILE A 15 3.97 -11.45 -15.74
N ASN A 16 3.74 -10.47 -14.85
CA ASN A 16 4.71 -9.42 -14.61
C ASN A 16 5.89 -9.97 -13.81
N GLY A 17 7.07 -10.04 -14.44
CA GLY A 17 8.29 -10.52 -13.77
C GLY A 17 8.89 -9.54 -12.76
N VAL A 18 8.41 -8.29 -12.72
CA VAL A 18 8.93 -7.23 -11.86
C VAL A 18 7.78 -6.53 -11.15
N ILE A 19 7.86 -6.50 -9.82
CA ILE A 19 6.89 -5.76 -8.98
C ILE A 19 7.30 -4.28 -8.94
N LYS A 20 6.36 -3.41 -9.31
CA LYS A 20 6.51 -1.96 -9.23
C LYS A 20 5.48 -1.36 -8.28
N ALA A 21 5.91 -0.40 -7.47
CA ALA A 21 5.07 0.23 -6.45
C ALA A 21 3.97 1.11 -7.05
N ASP A 22 4.24 1.75 -8.19
CA ASP A 22 3.37 2.67 -8.92
C ASP A 22 2.40 1.96 -9.89
N GLN A 23 2.57 0.65 -10.09
CA GLN A 23 1.68 -0.15 -10.94
C GLN A 23 0.44 -0.58 -10.16
N MET A 24 -0.64 0.17 -10.32
CA MET A 24 -1.92 -0.01 -9.63
C MET A 24 -3.11 -0.19 -10.58
N ASP A 25 -2.87 -0.59 -11.84
CA ASP A 25 -3.97 -0.92 -12.76
C ASP A 25 -4.75 -2.16 -12.29
N ASP A 26 -6.07 -2.17 -12.56
CA ASP A 26 -7.00 -3.20 -12.08
C ASP A 26 -6.54 -4.63 -12.39
N ALA A 27 -6.03 -4.86 -13.59
CA ALA A 27 -5.58 -6.17 -14.03
C ALA A 27 -4.38 -6.65 -13.19
N SER A 28 -3.41 -5.77 -12.96
CA SER A 28 -2.22 -6.09 -12.16
C SER A 28 -2.57 -6.32 -10.70
N VAL A 29 -3.40 -5.47 -10.10
CA VAL A 29 -3.85 -5.62 -8.71
C VAL A 29 -4.60 -6.93 -8.51
N TRP A 30 -5.59 -7.20 -9.37
CA TRP A 30 -6.37 -8.43 -9.31
C TRP A 30 -5.48 -9.67 -9.45
N GLN A 31 -4.59 -9.69 -10.44
CA GLN A 31 -3.70 -10.82 -10.69
C GLN A 31 -2.74 -11.04 -9.53
N GLU A 32 -2.11 -9.99 -9.00
CA GLU A 32 -1.19 -10.08 -7.87
C GLU A 32 -1.90 -10.68 -6.64
N LEU A 33 -3.10 -10.18 -6.30
CA LEU A 33 -3.90 -10.70 -5.18
C LEU A 33 -4.37 -12.14 -5.41
N GLU A 34 -4.83 -12.47 -6.61
CA GLU A 34 -5.34 -13.80 -6.96
C GLU A 34 -4.23 -14.85 -7.03
N GLU A 35 -3.06 -14.51 -7.57
CA GLU A 35 -1.93 -15.42 -7.73
C GLU A 35 -0.99 -15.48 -6.52
N TYR A 36 -1.16 -14.59 -5.52
CA TYR A 36 -0.33 -14.64 -4.33
C TYR A 36 -0.47 -15.97 -3.58
N VAL A 37 0.67 -16.62 -3.31
CA VAL A 37 0.76 -17.90 -2.59
C VAL A 37 1.33 -17.65 -1.19
N VAL A 38 0.56 -17.99 -0.17
CA VAL A 38 1.01 -17.93 1.22
C VAL A 38 1.72 -19.23 1.58
N THR A 39 3.05 -19.21 1.50
CA THR A 39 3.88 -20.31 1.99
C THR A 39 3.95 -20.28 3.53
N GLN A 40 4.46 -21.36 4.15
CA GLN A 40 4.69 -21.40 5.59
C GLN A 40 5.54 -20.22 6.10
N GLN A 41 6.57 -19.82 5.35
CA GLN A 41 7.44 -18.71 5.73
C GLN A 41 6.71 -17.36 5.61
N ILE A 42 5.92 -17.16 4.55
CA ILE A 42 5.10 -15.95 4.40
C ILE A 42 4.07 -15.86 5.51
N LYS A 43 3.45 -16.99 5.87
CA LYS A 43 2.51 -17.11 6.98
C LYS A 43 3.12 -16.61 8.29
N GLU A 44 4.33 -17.06 8.64
CA GLU A 44 5.05 -16.59 9.83
C GLU A 44 5.39 -15.09 9.79
N TYR A 45 5.65 -14.53 8.61
CA TYR A 45 5.87 -13.08 8.45
C TYR A 45 4.60 -12.27 8.58
N LEU A 46 3.48 -12.76 8.04
CA LEU A 46 2.17 -12.15 8.22
C LEU A 46 1.75 -12.19 9.69
N ASP A 47 1.94 -13.33 10.39
CA ASP A 47 1.66 -13.45 11.83
C ASP A 47 2.41 -12.36 12.62
N LYS A 48 3.74 -12.30 12.47
CA LYS A 48 4.56 -11.29 13.17
C LYS A 48 4.15 -9.86 12.86
N PHE A 49 3.80 -9.59 11.61
CA PHE A 49 3.35 -8.28 11.17
C PHE A 49 2.01 -7.90 11.82
N PHE A 50 0.99 -8.76 11.69
CA PHE A 50 -0.34 -8.45 12.21
C PHE A 50 -0.39 -8.45 13.74
N ASP A 51 0.41 -9.28 14.42
CA ASP A 51 0.55 -9.22 15.87
C ASP A 51 1.06 -7.85 16.33
N ALA A 52 2.10 -7.32 15.67
CA ALA A 52 2.63 -5.99 15.97
C ALA A 52 1.64 -4.88 15.61
N TYR A 53 1.02 -4.96 14.44
CA TYR A 53 0.05 -3.97 13.96
C TYR A 53 -1.18 -3.88 14.87
N LEU A 54 -1.79 -5.02 15.19
CA LEU A 54 -2.95 -5.11 16.08
C LEU A 54 -2.61 -4.69 17.51
N ALA A 55 -1.40 -4.98 17.99
CA ALA A 55 -0.96 -4.52 19.31
C ALA A 55 -0.98 -2.99 19.45
N ALA A 56 -0.64 -2.25 18.39
CA ALA A 56 -0.73 -0.79 18.37
C ALA A 56 -2.17 -0.29 18.23
N GLN A 57 -3.00 -0.99 17.46
CA GLN A 57 -4.42 -0.69 17.37
C GLN A 57 -5.14 -0.88 18.71
N ASP A 58 -4.75 -1.89 19.49
CA ASP A 58 -5.34 -2.23 20.78
C ASP A 58 -4.91 -1.29 21.90
N ARG A 59 -3.72 -0.70 21.76
CA ARG A 59 -3.10 0.17 22.77
C ARG A 59 -2.57 1.46 22.12
N PRO A 60 -3.46 2.30 21.55
CA PRO A 60 -3.07 3.47 20.74
C PRO A 60 -2.45 4.61 21.55
N HIS A 61 -2.46 4.52 22.88
CA HIS A 61 -1.90 5.53 23.79
C HIS A 61 -0.74 4.99 24.63
N ASP A 62 -0.22 3.80 24.31
CA ASP A 62 0.95 3.22 24.98
C ASP A 62 2.23 3.60 24.21
N PRO A 63 3.05 4.53 24.74
CA PRO A 63 4.28 4.97 24.06
C PRO A 63 5.28 3.84 23.84
N ALA A 64 5.25 2.79 24.68
CA ALA A 64 6.15 1.65 24.51
C ALA A 64 5.86 0.87 23.22
N ILE A 65 4.66 1.02 22.66
CA ILE A 65 4.21 0.36 21.43
C ILE A 65 4.20 1.35 20.27
N THR A 66 3.57 2.52 20.45
CA THR A 66 3.40 3.49 19.37
C THR A 66 4.71 4.10 18.91
N ASP A 67 5.63 4.41 19.83
CA ASP A 67 6.91 5.07 19.49
C ASP A 67 7.91 4.09 18.87
N ARG A 68 7.61 2.79 18.92
CA ARG A 68 8.47 1.72 18.40
C ARG A 68 7.89 1.03 17.18
N MET A 69 6.83 1.58 16.60
CA MET A 69 6.20 1.00 15.42
C MET A 69 7.11 1.16 14.20
N GLY A 70 7.62 0.04 13.70
CA GLY A 70 8.46 0.00 12.52
C GLY A 70 8.69 -1.43 12.06
N VAL A 71 8.66 -1.66 10.75
CA VAL A 71 8.87 -2.98 10.16
C VAL A 71 10.00 -2.90 9.14
N TRP A 72 11.00 -3.76 9.31
CA TRP A 72 12.12 -3.87 8.38
C TRP A 72 12.05 -5.21 7.64
N VAL A 73 11.88 -5.16 6.31
CA VAL A 73 11.82 -6.36 5.46
C VAL A 73 13.13 -6.50 4.68
N SER A 74 13.94 -7.50 5.05
CA SER A 74 15.25 -7.78 4.45
C SER A 74 15.34 -9.18 3.84
N GLY A 75 16.28 -9.38 2.92
CA GLY A 75 16.46 -10.65 2.21
C GLY A 75 17.12 -10.51 0.84
N PHE A 76 17.50 -11.62 0.23
CA PHE A 76 18.24 -11.67 -1.04
C PHE A 76 17.44 -11.13 -2.25
N PHE A 77 18.14 -10.81 -3.34
CA PHE A 77 17.48 -10.45 -4.59
C PHE A 77 16.58 -11.59 -5.07
N GLY A 78 15.39 -11.27 -5.60
CA GLY A 78 14.40 -12.26 -6.04
C GLY A 78 13.62 -12.95 -4.91
N SER A 79 13.86 -12.64 -3.63
CA SER A 79 13.17 -13.31 -2.51
C SER A 79 11.73 -12.84 -2.25
N GLY A 80 11.15 -12.01 -3.13
CA GLY A 80 9.75 -11.54 -3.00
C GLY A 80 9.50 -10.38 -2.03
N LYS A 81 10.52 -9.70 -1.49
CA LYS A 81 10.34 -8.60 -0.51
C LYS A 81 9.39 -7.50 -0.97
N SER A 82 9.61 -6.95 -2.16
CA SER A 82 8.77 -5.88 -2.69
C SER A 82 7.35 -6.36 -2.96
N HIS A 83 7.19 -7.62 -3.37
CA HIS A 83 5.86 -8.24 -3.53
C HIS A 83 5.16 -8.36 -2.18
N PHE A 84 5.84 -8.84 -1.14
CA PHE A 84 5.29 -8.95 0.21
C PHE A 84 4.83 -7.58 0.75
N ILE A 85 5.64 -6.53 0.60
CA ILE A 85 5.26 -5.17 1.01
C ILE A 85 4.05 -4.67 0.20
N LYS A 86 4.00 -4.92 -1.11
CA LYS A 86 2.88 -4.52 -1.95
C LYS A 86 1.58 -5.24 -1.56
N ILE A 87 1.63 -6.53 -1.29
CA ILE A 87 0.48 -7.29 -0.77
C ILE A 87 0.02 -6.78 0.59
N LEU A 88 0.94 -6.50 1.51
CA LEU A 88 0.60 -5.86 2.78
C LEU A 88 -0.09 -4.51 2.57
N SER A 89 0.38 -3.71 1.59
CA SER A 89 -0.25 -2.41 1.29
C SER A 89 -1.71 -2.57 0.84
N TYR A 90 -1.99 -3.56 -0.01
CA TYR A 90 -3.35 -3.87 -0.46
C TYR A 90 -4.24 -4.33 0.68
N LEU A 91 -3.71 -5.19 1.56
CA LEU A 91 -4.43 -5.69 2.72
C LEU A 91 -4.76 -4.58 3.71
N LEU A 92 -3.78 -3.76 4.09
CA LEU A 92 -3.95 -2.70 5.09
C LEU A 92 -4.98 -1.63 4.69
N GLU A 93 -4.96 -1.16 3.45
CA GLU A 93 -5.98 -0.24 2.91
C GLU A 93 -7.28 -0.98 2.53
N ASN A 94 -7.23 -2.32 2.51
CA ASN A 94 -8.28 -3.20 2.05
C ASN A 94 -8.88 -2.75 0.71
N ILE A 95 -7.98 -2.50 -0.25
CA ILE A 95 -8.33 -1.92 -1.54
C ILE A 95 -9.38 -2.75 -2.25
N GLU A 96 -10.19 -2.07 -3.07
CA GLU A 96 -11.11 -2.74 -3.97
C GLU A 96 -10.36 -3.14 -5.24
N ALA A 97 -10.35 -4.43 -5.55
CA ALA A 97 -9.79 -4.94 -6.79
C ALA A 97 -10.91 -5.29 -7.77
N HIS A 98 -10.73 -4.89 -9.02
CA HIS A 98 -11.68 -5.13 -10.09
C HIS A 98 -11.14 -6.20 -11.05
N SER A 99 -11.95 -7.20 -11.33
CA SER A 99 -11.58 -8.26 -12.25
C SER A 99 -11.59 -7.70 -13.67
N PRO A 100 -10.48 -7.83 -14.42
CA PRO A 100 -10.49 -7.51 -15.85
C PRO A 100 -11.41 -8.43 -16.65
N GLN A 101 -11.82 -9.57 -16.07
CA GLN A 101 -12.66 -10.58 -16.70
C GLN A 101 -13.96 -10.73 -15.90
N GLY A 102 -15.10 -10.39 -16.52
CA GLY A 102 -16.43 -10.61 -15.93
C GLY A 102 -16.88 -9.57 -14.89
N GLY A 103 -16.12 -8.49 -14.66
CA GLY A 103 -16.56 -7.34 -13.85
C GLY A 103 -16.76 -7.62 -12.36
N ALA A 104 -16.32 -8.77 -11.86
CA ALA A 104 -16.34 -9.08 -10.44
C ALA A 104 -15.49 -8.07 -9.67
N THR A 105 -15.95 -7.69 -8.49
CA THR A 105 -15.23 -6.78 -7.60
C THR A 105 -15.02 -7.46 -6.26
N ARG A 106 -13.83 -7.34 -5.69
CA ARG A 106 -13.48 -8.01 -4.44
C ARG A 106 -12.50 -7.15 -3.65
N ARG A 107 -12.70 -7.06 -2.33
CA ARG A 107 -11.76 -6.41 -1.41
C ARG A 107 -10.52 -7.28 -1.19
N ALA A 108 -9.34 -6.66 -1.03
CA ALA A 108 -8.07 -7.35 -0.89
C ALA A 108 -8.11 -8.50 0.14
N ALA A 109 -8.69 -8.26 1.32
CA ALA A 109 -8.79 -9.28 2.37
C ALA A 109 -9.58 -10.54 1.95
N ALA A 110 -10.56 -10.41 1.05
CA ALA A 110 -11.37 -11.54 0.57
C ALA A 110 -10.65 -12.43 -0.45
N PHE A 111 -9.45 -12.07 -0.91
CA PHE A 111 -8.58 -12.98 -1.67
C PHE A 111 -7.82 -13.96 -0.76
N PHE A 112 -7.69 -13.64 0.53
CA PHE A 112 -7.01 -14.45 1.52
C PHE A 112 -8.04 -15.27 2.31
N ASP A 113 -8.58 -16.28 1.64
CA ASP A 113 -9.56 -17.22 2.21
C ASP A 113 -8.88 -18.43 2.88
N ASP A 114 -9.69 -19.40 3.29
CA ASP A 114 -9.27 -20.66 3.91
C ASP A 114 -8.46 -21.57 2.98
N GLN A 115 -8.52 -21.35 1.66
CA GLN A 115 -7.67 -22.05 0.70
C GLN A 115 -6.25 -21.48 0.70
N LYS A 116 -6.11 -20.14 0.76
CA LYS A 116 -4.79 -19.49 0.82
C LYS A 116 -4.17 -19.55 2.20
N ILE A 117 -4.95 -19.34 3.25
CA ILE A 117 -4.49 -19.31 4.64
C ILE A 117 -5.29 -20.34 5.43
N LYS A 118 -4.66 -21.46 5.73
CA LYS A 118 -5.28 -22.53 6.53
C LYS A 118 -5.34 -22.23 8.02
N ASP A 119 -4.60 -21.24 8.50
CA ASP A 119 -4.56 -20.83 9.90
C ASP A 119 -5.73 -19.89 10.21
N PRO A 120 -6.74 -20.33 11.00
CA PRO A 120 -7.90 -19.49 11.32
C PRO A 120 -7.54 -18.26 12.15
N MET A 121 -6.46 -18.32 12.94
CA MET A 121 -6.02 -17.20 13.77
C MET A 121 -5.44 -16.09 12.91
N LEU A 122 -4.60 -16.43 11.92
CA LEU A 122 -4.07 -15.46 10.97
C LEU A 122 -5.20 -14.84 10.14
N LEU A 123 -6.15 -15.64 9.67
CA LEU A 123 -7.34 -15.13 8.97
C LEU A 123 -8.11 -14.13 9.84
N ALA A 124 -8.37 -14.46 11.11
CA ALA A 124 -9.05 -13.56 12.03
C ALA A 124 -8.27 -12.26 12.27
N ASN A 125 -6.94 -12.35 12.42
CA ASN A 125 -6.07 -11.18 12.59
C ASN A 125 -6.09 -10.26 11.36
N ILE A 126 -6.03 -10.83 10.14
CA ILE A 126 -6.17 -10.06 8.90
C ILE A 126 -7.53 -9.37 8.87
N GLN A 127 -8.63 -10.11 9.08
CA GLN A 127 -9.98 -9.56 9.07
C GLN A 127 -10.17 -8.44 10.10
N ARG A 128 -9.55 -8.59 11.27
CA ARG A 128 -9.58 -7.56 12.32
C ARG A 128 -8.78 -6.31 11.92
N ALA A 129 -7.59 -6.48 11.35
CA ALA A 129 -6.76 -5.37 10.93
C ALA A 129 -7.44 -4.51 9.85
N VAL A 130 -8.13 -5.16 8.91
CA VAL A 130 -8.82 -4.48 7.79
C VAL A 130 -10.20 -3.90 8.13
N GLN A 131 -10.69 -4.09 9.36
CA GLN A 131 -11.90 -3.42 9.84
C GLN A 131 -11.66 -1.94 10.15
N GLY A 132 -10.40 -1.56 10.41
CA GLY A 132 -10.01 -0.15 10.53
C GLY A 132 -9.97 0.54 9.17
N SER A 133 -9.97 1.87 9.17
CA SER A 133 -9.64 2.66 7.99
C SER A 133 -8.16 3.03 8.02
N ALA A 134 -7.41 2.65 6.99
CA ALA A 134 -6.02 3.06 6.82
C ALA A 134 -5.79 3.59 5.41
N ASP A 135 -5.20 4.78 5.31
CA ASP A 135 -4.60 5.26 4.08
C ASP A 135 -3.18 4.71 3.96
N VAL A 136 -2.87 4.00 2.88
CA VAL A 136 -1.54 3.45 2.65
C VAL A 136 -0.83 4.24 1.55
N MET A 137 0.45 4.52 1.77
CA MET A 137 1.33 5.18 0.82
C MET A 137 2.50 4.26 0.50
N LEU A 138 2.46 3.65 -0.69
CA LEU A 138 3.55 2.82 -1.20
C LEU A 138 4.41 3.63 -2.18
N PHE A 139 5.71 3.75 -1.90
CA PHE A 139 6.61 4.52 -2.76
C PHE A 139 8.04 3.99 -2.74
N ASN A 140 8.79 4.30 -3.79
CA ASN A 140 10.22 4.04 -3.89
C ASN A 140 10.99 5.32 -3.55
N ILE A 141 11.93 5.24 -2.60
CA ILE A 141 12.77 6.37 -2.17
C ILE A 141 13.73 6.79 -3.30
N ASP A 142 14.37 5.84 -3.98
CA ASP A 142 15.37 6.13 -5.02
C ASP A 142 14.79 6.87 -6.23
N ALA A 143 13.51 6.65 -6.53
CA ALA A 143 12.82 7.31 -7.64
C ALA A 143 12.48 8.79 -7.34
N LYS A 144 12.48 9.19 -6.07
CA LYS A 144 12.02 10.52 -5.62
C LYS A 144 13.13 11.37 -5.00
N ALA A 145 14.28 10.78 -4.66
CA ALA A 145 15.36 11.45 -3.93
C ALA A 145 16.37 12.16 -4.84
N ASN A 146 16.77 13.38 -4.48
CA ASN A 146 17.93 14.03 -5.04
C ASN A 146 19.17 13.61 -4.24
N LYS A 147 20.03 12.76 -4.81
CA LYS A 147 21.02 11.93 -4.08
C LYS A 147 22.14 12.70 -3.35
N SER A 148 22.27 14.00 -3.58
CA SER A 148 23.32 14.84 -2.99
C SER A 148 22.89 15.59 -1.72
N ASP A 149 21.61 15.52 -1.35
CA ASP A 149 21.04 16.26 -0.21
C ASP A 149 20.97 15.37 1.05
N PRO A 150 21.57 15.78 2.19
CA PRO A 150 21.42 15.08 3.47
C PRO A 150 19.96 14.88 3.88
N ASP A 151 19.06 15.78 3.49
CA ASP A 151 17.64 15.73 3.81
C ASP A 151 16.80 15.02 2.74
N ALA A 152 17.43 14.38 1.75
CA ALA A 152 16.75 13.78 0.61
C ALA A 152 15.63 12.80 1.00
N ILE A 153 15.85 11.98 2.04
CA ILE A 153 14.83 11.04 2.52
C ILE A 153 13.64 11.81 3.08
N LEU A 154 13.86 12.77 3.97
CA LEU A 154 12.80 13.59 4.57
C LEU A 154 12.00 14.32 3.49
N GLN A 155 12.67 14.88 2.48
CA GLN A 155 12.00 15.54 1.35
C GLN A 155 11.09 14.59 0.58
N VAL A 156 11.53 13.35 0.34
CA VAL A 156 10.68 12.33 -0.30
C VAL A 156 9.45 12.01 0.54
N PHE A 157 9.61 11.84 1.85
CA PHE A 157 8.49 11.59 2.75
C PHE A 157 7.48 12.74 2.74
N LEU A 158 7.96 13.98 2.89
CA LEU A 158 7.12 15.18 2.86
C LEU A 158 6.39 15.31 1.52
N ARG A 159 7.09 15.08 0.41
CA ARG A 159 6.49 15.10 -0.93
C ARG A 159 5.36 14.09 -1.06
N VAL A 160 5.63 12.81 -0.77
CA VAL A 160 4.63 11.73 -0.86
C VAL A 160 3.41 12.04 0.02
N PHE A 161 3.66 12.53 1.23
CA PHE A 161 2.60 12.89 2.17
C PHE A 161 1.75 14.06 1.68
N ASN A 162 2.39 15.12 1.17
CA ASN A 162 1.70 16.28 0.59
C ASN A 162 0.88 15.88 -0.65
N ASP A 163 1.45 15.08 -1.54
CA ASP A 163 0.78 14.58 -2.75
C ASP A 163 -0.50 13.81 -2.38
N LYS A 164 -0.42 12.91 -1.38
CA LYS A 164 -1.58 12.15 -0.89
C LYS A 164 -2.68 13.05 -0.31
N LEU A 165 -2.31 14.19 0.28
CA LEU A 165 -3.26 15.20 0.78
C LEU A 165 -3.79 16.14 -0.32
N GLY A 166 -3.33 16.01 -1.56
CA GLY A 166 -3.67 16.92 -2.66
C GLY A 166 -3.04 18.32 -2.53
N LEU A 167 -1.89 18.40 -1.85
CA LEU A 167 -1.12 19.63 -1.64
C LEU A 167 0.16 19.63 -2.49
N SER A 168 0.87 20.75 -2.49
CA SER A 168 2.13 20.90 -3.22
C SER A 168 3.21 19.93 -2.71
N GLY A 169 3.49 18.88 -3.50
CA GLY A 169 4.53 17.91 -3.21
C GLY A 169 5.95 18.47 -3.23
N ASP A 170 6.28 19.21 -4.30
CA ASP A 170 7.64 19.68 -4.58
C ASP A 170 8.04 20.94 -3.79
N ALA A 171 7.07 21.64 -3.19
CA ALA A 171 7.31 22.84 -2.40
C ALA A 171 6.69 22.71 -0.99
N PRO A 172 7.42 22.14 0.00
CA PRO A 172 6.89 21.91 1.34
C PRO A 172 6.37 23.17 2.05
N HIS A 173 6.99 24.32 1.77
CA HIS A 173 6.55 25.61 2.31
C HIS A 173 5.20 26.07 1.73
N ILE A 174 4.94 25.78 0.44
CA ILE A 174 3.63 26.02 -0.18
C ILE A 174 2.59 25.06 0.42
N ALA A 175 2.91 23.78 0.56
CA ALA A 175 2.01 22.84 1.25
C ALA A 175 1.68 23.27 2.68
N ASN A 176 2.62 23.88 3.40
CA ASN A 176 2.34 24.44 4.72
C ASN A 176 1.36 25.63 4.66
N MET A 177 1.52 26.52 3.67
CA MET A 177 0.55 27.59 3.42
C MET A 177 -0.83 27.02 3.06
N GLU A 178 -0.91 26.01 2.19
CA GLU A 178 -2.17 25.36 1.80
C GLU A 178 -2.85 24.71 3.01
N ARG A 179 -2.10 24.00 3.87
CA ARG A 179 -2.62 23.48 5.15
C ARG A 179 -3.19 24.59 6.03
N HIS A 180 -2.50 25.73 6.11
CA HIS A 180 -2.99 26.87 6.88
C HIS A 180 -4.32 27.39 6.31
N LEU A 181 -4.42 27.55 4.98
CA LEU A 181 -5.66 27.97 4.32
C LEU A 181 -6.80 26.96 4.52
N ILE A 182 -6.51 25.65 4.45
CA ILE A 182 -7.47 24.58 4.74
C ILE A 182 -7.97 24.68 6.18
N SER A 183 -7.07 24.87 7.15
CA SER A 183 -7.43 25.02 8.57
C SER A 183 -8.33 26.23 8.83
N LYS A 184 -8.34 27.21 7.93
CA LYS A 184 -9.18 28.41 7.98
C LYS A 184 -10.43 28.32 7.09
N GLY A 185 -10.63 27.22 6.36
CA GLY A 185 -11.71 27.09 5.37
C GLY A 185 -11.58 28.04 4.18
N ALA A 186 -10.40 28.62 3.94
CA ALA A 186 -10.17 29.64 2.92
C ALA A 186 -9.50 29.11 1.64
N HIS A 187 -9.18 27.81 1.60
CA HIS A 187 -8.40 27.20 0.54
C HIS A 187 -9.07 27.27 -0.84
N ASP A 188 -10.35 26.91 -0.93
CA ASP A 188 -11.06 26.93 -2.21
C ASP A 188 -11.31 28.37 -2.70
N ALA A 189 -11.57 29.30 -1.79
CA ALA A 189 -11.67 30.72 -2.11
C ALA A 189 -10.33 31.28 -2.64
N PHE A 190 -9.22 30.85 -2.03
CA PHE A 190 -7.87 31.19 -2.50
C PHE A 190 -7.62 30.62 -3.91
N LYS A 191 -7.91 29.34 -4.16
CA LYS A 191 -7.78 28.72 -5.50
C LYS A 191 -8.57 29.48 -6.56
N ALA A 192 -9.84 29.77 -6.28
CA ALA A 192 -10.71 30.50 -7.21
C ALA A 192 -10.26 31.96 -7.42
N ALA A 193 -9.70 32.63 -6.40
CA ALA A 193 -9.13 33.96 -6.55
C ALA A 193 -7.83 33.94 -7.38
N PHE A 194 -6.97 32.95 -7.14
CA PHE A 194 -5.71 32.77 -7.86
C PHE A 194 -5.95 32.47 -9.34
N GLU A 195 -6.89 31.58 -9.66
CA GLU A 195 -7.28 31.27 -11.04
C GLU A 195 -7.82 32.49 -11.78
N ARG A 196 -8.71 33.27 -11.13
CA ARG A 196 -9.22 34.53 -11.70
C ARG A 196 -8.14 35.59 -11.93
N ALA A 197 -7.12 35.65 -11.08
CA ALA A 197 -6.07 36.65 -11.15
C ALA A 197 -4.98 36.32 -12.19
N ASN A 198 -4.68 35.04 -12.39
CA ASN A 198 -3.55 34.61 -13.23
C ASN A 198 -3.96 34.01 -14.58
N GLY A 199 -5.24 33.68 -14.80
CA GLY A 199 -5.68 33.02 -16.02
C GLY A 199 -5.20 31.56 -16.11
N SER A 200 -5.81 30.79 -17.01
CA SER A 200 -5.40 29.40 -17.29
C SER A 200 -4.04 29.32 -17.97
#